data_AF-A0A0C3CK48-F1
#
_entry.id   AF-A0A0C3CK48-F1
#
_cell.length_a   1.000
_cell.length_b   1.000
_cell.length_c   1.000
_cell.angle_alpha   90.00
_cell.angle_beta   90.00
_cell.angle_gamma   90.00
#
_symmetry.space_group_name_H-M   'P 1'
#
loop_
_entity.id
_entity.type
_entity.pdbx_description
1 polymer ?
#
loop_
_entity_poly.entity_id
_entity_poly.type
_entity_poly.pdbx_seq_one_letter_code
_entity_poly.pdbx_strand_id
1 'polypeptide(L)'
;MILWNRRHVTAFSAVLIVIFVFYIAQRQSPETVATLINPVGKSRSSQLHLLIPATKPNRQLCRAVVSSLLLGYPVPVINGWNLTDEFDAAVSHLAKVRNIMRYLDGLPPSADDDLVLIIDGYDAFMHLPADIMIKRYFEITNAANAKLEERFGKGSTKPVPGGDQPRQTILFGGDKVCWPVDWRRPACWIVPNDTGIPEGTFGNVDGDLVHNQPRWLNSGTIIGPVGDMRLMFAATMERIRIDYDPNYDHSESDQMYMSDIWGDQEYARAVRELKLKQKETDSEPIPVGGPPDRFLSVLSPRQRTEYHIAIEYESALFQTRSGYDDFLDFPVFDGPGYTTLVERDTSGQPGFVPYTIKIPADVVASLTRLFKSIAGIHNLPSTPAKLIAQLKIGANLATKQIYAVFHCTGGKLYLDKLWPTMWYYPYAESLLRVAIRDGVRGKPVSERIDGRVWTAAHTYPASTKDDMGFKAAGAWADLAGDWLDWGVLCGPDEAAIFEGRV
;
A
#
# COMPACT_ATOMS: atom_id res chain seq x y z
N MET A 1 -3.58 63.11 41.60
CA MET A 1 -4.17 61.77 41.81
C MET A 1 -5.43 61.69 40.93
N ILE A 2 -5.25 61.33 39.66
CA ILE A 2 -6.35 61.29 38.68
C ILE A 2 -7.00 59.91 38.80
N LEU A 3 -8.17 59.87 39.45
CA LEU A 3 -9.01 58.68 39.57
C LEU A 3 -9.54 58.32 38.19
N TRP A 4 -8.84 57.42 37.49
CA TRP A 4 -9.34 56.81 36.27
C TRP A 4 -10.55 55.96 36.63
N ASN A 5 -11.73 56.41 36.20
CA ASN A 5 -13.00 55.78 36.44
C ASN A 5 -12.95 54.34 35.88
N ARG A 6 -13.09 53.33 36.75
CA ARG A 6 -12.94 51.89 36.42
C ARG A 6 -13.73 51.47 35.17
N ARG A 7 -14.82 52.16 34.85
CA ARG A 7 -15.65 51.93 33.66
C ARG A 7 -14.99 52.30 32.33
N HIS A 8 -14.09 53.30 32.31
CA HIS A 8 -13.37 53.68 31.09
C HIS A 8 -12.19 52.77 30.81
N VAL A 9 -11.55 52.24 31.86
CA VAL A 9 -10.44 51.27 31.74
C VAL A 9 -10.95 49.96 31.15
N THR A 10 -12.08 49.44 31.63
CA THR A 10 -12.67 48.19 31.12
C THR A 10 -13.18 48.34 29.68
N ALA A 11 -13.76 49.49 29.32
CA ALA A 11 -14.18 49.76 27.95
C ALA A 11 -12.99 49.84 26.98
N PHE A 12 -11.89 50.48 27.39
CA PHE A 12 -10.69 50.61 26.56
C PHE A 12 -9.97 49.26 26.37
N SER A 13 -9.91 48.44 27.43
CA SER A 13 -9.37 47.07 27.34
C SER A 13 -10.20 46.16 26.45
N ALA A 14 -11.54 46.25 26.49
CA ALA A 14 -12.41 45.46 25.64
C ALA A 14 -12.24 45.81 24.14
N VAL A 15 -12.12 47.10 23.82
CA VAL A 15 -11.88 47.56 22.44
C VAL A 15 -10.52 47.07 21.93
N LEU A 16 -9.47 47.12 22.74
CA LEU A 16 -8.15 46.61 22.35
C LEU A 16 -8.14 45.10 22.13
N ILE A 17 -8.89 44.32 22.92
CA ILE A 17 -9.03 42.87 22.73
C ILE A 17 -9.77 42.58 21.42
N VAL A 18 -10.85 43.30 21.12
CA VAL A 18 -11.61 43.11 19.86
C VAL A 18 -10.74 43.46 18.66
N ILE A 19 -9.98 44.55 18.70
CA ILE A 19 -9.05 44.93 17.63
C ILE A 19 -7.94 43.89 17.47
N PHE A 20 -7.39 43.38 18.57
CA PHE A 20 -6.34 42.35 18.54
C PHE A 20 -6.86 41.02 17.98
N VAL A 21 -8.09 40.62 18.33
CA VAL A 21 -8.75 39.43 17.77
C VAL A 21 -9.03 39.62 16.27
N PHE A 22 -9.51 40.79 15.85
CA PHE A 22 -9.72 41.10 14.43
C PHE A 22 -8.40 41.09 13.63
N TYR A 23 -7.32 41.61 14.22
CA TYR A 23 -6.00 41.63 13.60
C TYR A 23 -5.40 40.22 13.45
N ILE A 24 -5.62 39.32 14.41
CA ILE A 24 -5.25 37.90 14.30
C ILE A 24 -6.11 37.20 13.24
N ALA A 25 -7.43 37.43 13.24
CA ALA A 25 -8.35 36.83 12.29
C ALA A 25 -8.08 37.24 10.83
N GLN A 26 -7.58 38.45 10.60
CA GLN A 26 -7.19 38.92 9.25
C GLN A 26 -5.84 38.37 8.77
N ARG A 27 -4.99 37.84 9.66
CA ARG A 27 -3.67 37.28 9.31
C ARG A 27 -3.66 35.76 9.18
N GLN A 28 -4.72 35.07 9.59
CA GLN A 28 -4.83 33.62 9.44
C GLN A 28 -5.53 33.28 8.12
N SER A 29 -5.05 32.25 7.42
CA SER A 29 -5.70 31.75 6.21
C SER A 29 -7.12 31.28 6.55
N PRO A 30 -8.09 31.33 5.61
CA PRO A 30 -9.46 30.83 5.82
C PRO A 30 -9.51 29.38 6.35
N GLU A 31 -8.47 28.58 6.07
CA GLU A 31 -8.31 27.21 6.55
C GLU A 31 -8.10 27.09 8.08
N THR A 32 -7.50 28.11 8.70
CA THR A 32 -7.20 28.10 10.14
C THR A 32 -8.43 28.45 10.99
N VAL A 33 -9.37 29.21 10.44
CA VAL A 33 -10.64 29.57 11.11
C VAL A 33 -11.67 28.44 10.95
N ALA A 34 -11.65 27.71 9.83
CA ALA A 34 -12.49 26.52 9.62
C ALA A 34 -12.18 25.39 10.64
N THR A 35 -10.95 25.33 11.15
CA THR A 35 -10.55 24.35 12.17
C THR A 35 -11.05 24.70 13.58
N LEU A 36 -11.35 25.97 13.86
CA LEU A 36 -11.75 26.44 15.20
C LEU A 36 -13.27 26.47 15.42
N ILE A 37 -14.08 26.36 14.36
CA ILE A 37 -15.57 26.41 14.43
C ILE A 37 -16.20 25.07 13.99
N ASN A 38 -15.47 23.95 14.05
CA ASN A 38 -16.12 22.64 13.93
C ASN A 38 -16.73 22.25 15.29
N PRO A 39 -18.06 22.27 15.45
CA PRO A 39 -18.70 21.79 16.67
C PRO A 39 -18.43 20.28 16.73
N VAL A 40 -17.57 19.83 17.67
CA VAL A 40 -17.29 18.42 18.04
C VAL A 40 -17.76 17.46 16.95
N GLY A 41 -17.09 17.49 15.80
CA GLY A 41 -17.54 16.76 14.63
C GLY A 41 -17.52 15.27 14.95
N LYS A 42 -18.61 14.54 14.62
CA LYS A 42 -18.62 13.08 14.61
C LYS A 42 -17.28 12.60 14.05
N SER A 43 -16.56 11.77 14.79
CA SER A 43 -15.30 11.20 14.30
C SER A 43 -15.56 10.52 12.98
N ARG A 44 -14.97 11.03 11.88
CA ARG A 44 -15.02 10.37 10.58
C ARG A 44 -14.37 9.00 10.73
N SER A 45 -15.08 7.94 10.39
CA SER A 45 -14.57 6.57 10.37
C SER A 45 -14.54 6.07 8.93
N SER A 46 -13.49 5.34 8.57
CA SER A 46 -13.36 4.63 7.30
C SER A 46 -12.88 3.21 7.58
N GLN A 47 -13.12 2.31 6.65
CA GLN A 47 -12.78 0.90 6.79
C GLN A 47 -11.53 0.55 5.98
N LEU A 48 -10.79 -0.44 6.47
CA LEU A 48 -9.78 -1.15 5.70
C LEU A 48 -10.39 -2.49 5.27
N HIS A 49 -10.29 -2.80 3.98
CA HIS A 49 -10.64 -4.07 3.36
C HIS A 49 -9.34 -4.81 3.01
N LEU A 50 -9.30 -6.12 3.21
CA LEU A 50 -8.19 -6.98 2.78
C LEU A 50 -8.73 -8.06 1.86
N LEU A 51 -8.26 -8.07 0.62
CA LEU A 51 -8.61 -9.04 -0.41
C LEU A 51 -7.40 -9.92 -0.74
N ILE A 52 -7.62 -11.22 -0.78
CA ILE A 52 -6.59 -12.20 -1.10
C ILE A 52 -7.12 -13.13 -2.19
N PRO A 53 -6.76 -12.93 -3.47
CA PRO A 53 -7.16 -13.83 -4.54
C PRO A 53 -6.55 -15.23 -4.33
N ALA A 54 -7.40 -16.24 -4.18
CA ALA A 54 -6.99 -17.63 -4.08
C ALA A 54 -8.19 -18.57 -4.32
N THR A 55 -7.90 -19.78 -4.81
CA THR A 55 -8.93 -20.73 -5.25
C THR A 55 -9.06 -21.96 -4.37
N LYS A 56 -8.03 -22.29 -3.59
CA LYS A 56 -7.97 -23.52 -2.79
C LYS A 56 -7.01 -23.39 -1.60
N PRO A 57 -7.10 -24.29 -0.61
CA PRO A 57 -6.16 -24.32 0.50
C PRO A 57 -4.71 -24.49 0.01
N ASN A 58 -3.80 -23.75 0.62
CA ASN A 58 -2.37 -23.82 0.34
C ASN A 58 -1.58 -23.30 1.54
N ARG A 59 -0.42 -23.88 1.81
CA ARG A 59 0.51 -23.40 2.85
C ARG A 59 0.80 -21.91 2.78
N GLN A 60 1.07 -21.38 1.58
CA GLN A 60 1.40 -19.97 1.39
C GLN A 60 0.16 -19.08 1.63
N LEU A 61 -1.02 -19.54 1.24
CA LEU A 61 -2.28 -18.86 1.57
C LEU A 61 -2.49 -18.80 3.09
N CYS A 62 -2.25 -19.91 3.78
CA CYS A 62 -2.32 -19.92 5.23
C CYS A 62 -1.33 -18.91 5.85
N ARG A 63 -0.10 -18.80 5.33
CA ARG A 63 0.88 -17.78 5.78
C ARG A 63 0.41 -16.35 5.52
N ALA A 64 -0.17 -16.07 4.35
CA ALA A 64 -0.75 -14.78 4.02
C ALA A 64 -1.87 -14.40 5.00
N VAL A 65 -2.80 -15.32 5.24
CA VAL A 65 -3.91 -15.13 6.20
C VAL A 65 -3.37 -14.94 7.62
N VAL A 66 -2.51 -15.84 8.10
CA VAL A 66 -1.98 -15.79 9.48
C VAL A 66 -1.18 -14.52 9.73
N SER A 67 -0.27 -14.16 8.82
CA SER A 67 0.52 -12.92 8.94
C SER A 67 -0.36 -11.67 8.94
N SER A 68 -1.43 -11.64 8.13
CA SER A 68 -2.37 -10.52 8.12
C SER A 68 -3.13 -10.39 9.44
N LEU A 69 -3.70 -11.49 9.95
CA LEU A 69 -4.49 -11.46 11.18
C LEU A 69 -3.63 -11.08 12.38
N LEU A 70 -2.46 -11.71 12.56
CA LEU A 70 -1.59 -11.45 13.72
C LEU A 70 -1.03 -10.02 13.73
N LEU A 71 -0.97 -9.36 12.56
CA LEU A 71 -0.52 -7.97 12.38
C LEU A 71 -1.66 -6.95 12.37
N GLY A 72 -2.87 -7.39 12.75
CA GLY A 72 -4.02 -6.51 12.96
C GLY A 72 -4.70 -6.03 11.68
N TYR A 73 -4.47 -6.69 10.56
CA TYR A 73 -5.26 -6.46 9.35
C TYR A 73 -6.69 -7.01 9.53
N PRO A 74 -7.68 -6.48 8.79
CA PRO A 74 -9.03 -7.02 8.74
C PRO A 74 -9.04 -8.52 8.42
N VAL A 75 -10.09 -9.21 8.84
CA VAL A 75 -10.31 -10.60 8.41
C VAL A 75 -10.41 -10.60 6.88
N PRO A 76 -9.55 -11.35 6.17
CA PRO A 76 -9.48 -11.25 4.71
C PRO A 76 -10.73 -11.83 4.06
N VAL A 77 -11.03 -11.33 2.87
CA VAL A 77 -11.95 -11.98 1.93
C VAL A 77 -11.11 -12.69 0.86
N ILE A 78 -11.31 -13.99 0.72
CA ILE A 78 -10.69 -14.82 -0.30
C ILE A 78 -11.53 -14.73 -1.57
N ASN A 79 -10.98 -14.10 -2.60
CA ASN A 79 -11.68 -13.92 -3.87
C ASN A 79 -11.34 -15.05 -4.85
N GLY A 80 -12.37 -15.72 -5.38
CA GLY A 80 -12.23 -16.85 -6.30
C GLY A 80 -12.27 -18.22 -5.64
N TRP A 81 -12.80 -18.35 -4.42
CA TRP A 81 -12.77 -19.60 -3.69
C TRP A 81 -13.73 -20.63 -4.29
N ASN A 82 -13.18 -21.71 -4.86
CA ASN A 82 -13.95 -22.78 -5.50
C ASN A 82 -14.96 -22.29 -6.56
N LEU A 83 -14.71 -21.14 -7.18
CA LEU A 83 -15.53 -20.62 -8.27
C LEU A 83 -15.18 -21.32 -9.59
N THR A 84 -16.19 -21.45 -10.45
CA THR A 84 -16.09 -22.10 -11.76
C THR A 84 -16.21 -21.08 -12.91
N ASP A 85 -16.06 -21.57 -14.14
CA ASP A 85 -16.29 -20.81 -15.38
C ASP A 85 -15.38 -19.58 -15.52
N GLU A 86 -15.92 -18.41 -15.89
CA GLU A 86 -15.13 -17.18 -16.07
C GLU A 86 -14.47 -16.67 -14.78
N PHE A 87 -14.91 -17.18 -13.62
CA PHE A 87 -14.40 -16.84 -12.29
C PHE A 87 -13.39 -17.87 -11.75
N ASP A 88 -13.12 -18.94 -12.51
CA ASP A 88 -12.14 -19.96 -12.13
C ASP A 88 -10.72 -19.48 -12.44
N ALA A 89 -9.96 -19.14 -11.39
CA ALA A 89 -8.57 -18.73 -11.55
C ALA A 89 -7.60 -19.89 -11.88
N ALA A 90 -8.08 -21.14 -11.87
CA ALA A 90 -7.35 -22.27 -12.45
C ALA A 90 -7.49 -22.34 -13.98
N VAL A 91 -8.51 -21.68 -14.55
CA VAL A 91 -8.76 -21.64 -16.01
C VAL A 91 -8.24 -20.34 -16.63
N SER A 92 -8.46 -19.19 -15.97
CA SER A 92 -8.06 -17.88 -16.48
C SER A 92 -7.46 -17.05 -15.36
N HIS A 93 -6.23 -16.56 -15.54
CA HIS A 93 -5.61 -15.66 -14.56
C HIS A 93 -6.37 -14.32 -14.45
N LEU A 94 -7.14 -13.96 -15.48
CA LEU A 94 -8.03 -12.79 -15.46
C LEU A 94 -9.24 -12.96 -14.53
N ALA A 95 -9.53 -14.17 -14.05
CA ALA A 95 -10.53 -14.38 -13.01
C ALA A 95 -10.22 -13.59 -11.73
N LYS A 96 -8.93 -13.35 -11.42
CA LYS A 96 -8.51 -12.45 -10.33
C LYS A 96 -9.14 -11.06 -10.49
N VAL A 97 -9.02 -10.46 -11.67
CA VAL A 97 -9.56 -9.14 -11.99
C VAL A 97 -11.08 -9.14 -11.86
N ARG A 98 -11.75 -10.17 -12.41
CA ARG A 98 -13.22 -10.31 -12.35
C ARG A 98 -13.74 -10.43 -10.92
N ASN A 99 -13.12 -11.28 -10.10
CA ASN A 99 -13.56 -11.54 -8.72
C ASN A 99 -13.33 -10.33 -7.81
N ILE A 100 -12.23 -9.59 -7.99
CA ILE A 100 -12.00 -8.32 -7.29
C ILE A 100 -13.04 -7.28 -7.71
N MET A 101 -13.31 -7.15 -9.02
CA MET A 101 -14.30 -6.18 -9.52
C MET A 101 -15.69 -6.45 -8.93
N ARG A 102 -16.11 -7.72 -8.88
CA ARG A 102 -17.36 -8.13 -8.22
C ARG A 102 -17.42 -7.64 -6.77
N TYR A 103 -16.34 -7.80 -6.01
CA TYR A 103 -16.27 -7.32 -4.63
C TYR A 103 -16.45 -5.79 -4.55
N LEU A 104 -15.70 -5.04 -5.35
CA LEU A 104 -15.73 -3.57 -5.37
C LEU A 104 -17.10 -3.00 -5.80
N ASP A 105 -17.76 -3.64 -6.75
CA ASP A 105 -19.11 -3.29 -7.21
C ASP A 105 -20.20 -3.65 -6.19
N GLY A 106 -19.95 -4.65 -5.34
CA GLY A 106 -20.84 -5.03 -4.25
C GLY A 106 -20.84 -4.05 -3.07
N LEU A 107 -19.83 -3.17 -2.98
CA LEU A 107 -19.74 -2.17 -1.92
C LEU A 107 -20.60 -0.93 -2.21
N PRO A 108 -21.28 -0.36 -1.19
CA PRO A 108 -22.09 0.84 -1.38
C PRO A 108 -21.20 2.07 -1.67
N PRO A 109 -21.74 3.13 -2.32
CA PRO A 109 -20.98 4.37 -2.55
C PRO A 109 -20.44 5.03 -1.28
N SER A 110 -21.05 4.78 -0.12
CA SER A 110 -20.53 5.28 1.17
C SER A 110 -19.17 4.68 1.54
N ALA A 111 -18.77 3.57 0.92
CA ALA A 111 -17.47 2.93 1.10
C ALA A 111 -16.41 3.45 0.13
N ASP A 112 -16.71 4.40 -0.78
CA ASP A 112 -15.74 4.87 -1.78
C ASP A 112 -14.46 5.48 -1.16
N ASP A 113 -14.60 5.98 0.08
CA ASP A 113 -13.56 6.57 0.92
C ASP A 113 -12.82 5.53 1.81
N ASP A 114 -13.24 4.27 1.79
CA ASP A 114 -12.58 3.15 2.48
C ASP A 114 -11.35 2.70 1.68
N LEU A 115 -10.36 2.12 2.35
CA LEU A 115 -9.18 1.57 1.69
C LEU A 115 -9.35 0.08 1.42
N VAL A 116 -8.92 -0.36 0.24
CA VAL A 116 -8.77 -1.78 -0.07
C VAL A 116 -7.31 -2.10 -0.32
N LEU A 117 -6.80 -3.09 0.42
CA LEU A 117 -5.50 -3.71 0.19
C LEU A 117 -5.72 -5.06 -0.48
N ILE A 118 -5.05 -5.29 -1.60
CA ILE A 118 -5.05 -6.54 -2.37
C ILE A 118 -3.63 -7.11 -2.32
N ILE A 119 -3.50 -8.37 -1.93
CA ILE A 119 -2.23 -9.10 -1.98
C ILE A 119 -2.42 -10.47 -2.65
N ASP A 120 -1.42 -10.94 -3.39
CA ASP A 120 -1.44 -12.29 -3.95
C ASP A 120 -1.45 -13.37 -2.86
N GLY A 121 -2.36 -14.33 -2.98
CA GLY A 121 -2.59 -15.34 -1.94
C GLY A 121 -1.54 -16.43 -1.83
N TYR A 122 -0.64 -16.59 -2.80
CA TYR A 122 0.30 -17.72 -2.80
C TYR A 122 1.77 -17.34 -2.71
N ASP A 123 2.09 -16.05 -2.66
CA ASP A 123 3.47 -15.56 -2.61
C ASP A 123 3.63 -14.19 -1.94
N ALA A 124 2.61 -13.66 -1.26
CA ALA A 124 2.74 -12.47 -0.42
C ALA A 124 2.42 -12.75 1.05
N PHE A 125 3.07 -12.04 1.97
CA PHE A 125 2.70 -12.02 3.39
C PHE A 125 3.07 -10.70 4.06
N MET A 126 2.41 -10.41 5.17
CA MET A 126 2.58 -9.16 5.91
C MET A 126 3.85 -9.20 6.77
N HIS A 127 4.62 -8.11 6.75
CA HIS A 127 5.83 -7.93 7.55
C HIS A 127 5.64 -6.91 8.70
N LEU A 128 4.81 -5.87 8.47
CA LEU A 128 4.50 -4.83 9.45
C LEU A 128 2.99 -4.70 9.75
N PRO A 129 2.64 -4.14 10.93
CA PRO A 129 1.25 -3.94 11.34
C PRO A 129 0.40 -3.05 10.42
N ALA A 130 -0.92 -3.29 10.41
CA ALA A 130 -1.86 -2.60 9.52
C ALA A 130 -1.94 -1.08 9.73
N ASP A 131 -1.71 -0.59 10.95
CA ASP A 131 -1.66 0.85 11.22
C ASP A 131 -0.48 1.54 10.53
N ILE A 132 0.65 0.85 10.40
CA ILE A 132 1.82 1.34 9.66
C ILE A 132 1.53 1.36 8.15
N MET A 133 0.86 0.33 7.62
CA MET A 133 0.43 0.29 6.21
C MET A 133 -0.43 1.52 5.87
N ILE A 134 -1.48 1.77 6.65
CA ILE A 134 -2.40 2.90 6.40
C ILE A 134 -1.66 4.24 6.54
N LYS A 135 -0.82 4.39 7.56
CA LYS A 135 -0.05 5.62 7.77
C LYS A 135 0.86 5.93 6.58
N ARG A 136 1.65 4.95 6.15
CA ARG A 136 2.58 5.11 5.03
C ARG A 136 1.87 5.35 3.71
N TYR A 137 0.72 4.69 3.48
CA TYR A 137 -0.11 4.95 2.30
C TYR A 137 -0.43 6.45 2.17
N PHE A 138 -0.88 7.10 3.24
CA PHE A 138 -1.17 8.54 3.20
C PHE A 138 0.09 9.41 3.10
N GLU A 139 1.18 9.05 3.76
CA GLU A 139 2.46 9.78 3.64
C GLU A 139 2.97 9.78 2.19
N ILE A 140 2.94 8.61 1.54
CA ILE A 140 3.41 8.41 0.17
C ILE A 140 2.50 9.12 -0.83
N THR A 141 1.19 8.91 -0.76
CA THR A 141 0.24 9.56 -1.68
C THR A 141 0.23 11.08 -1.52
N ASN A 142 0.32 11.61 -0.30
CA ASN A 142 0.41 13.07 -0.08
C ASN A 142 1.69 13.65 -0.67
N ALA A 143 2.84 13.01 -0.45
CA ALA A 143 4.12 13.46 -1.01
C ALA A 143 4.12 13.42 -2.53
N ALA A 144 3.55 12.37 -3.12
CA ALA A 144 3.52 12.21 -4.57
C ALA A 144 2.52 13.16 -5.25
N ASN A 145 1.36 13.39 -4.64
CA ASN A 145 0.40 14.41 -5.10
C ASN A 145 0.98 15.83 -5.01
N ALA A 146 1.74 16.16 -3.97
CA ALA A 146 2.42 17.46 -3.89
C ALA A 146 3.42 17.68 -5.06
N LYS A 147 4.16 16.63 -5.45
CA LYS A 147 5.03 16.67 -6.63
C LYS A 147 4.25 16.84 -7.94
N LEU A 148 3.11 16.14 -8.09
CA LEU A 148 2.25 16.29 -9.26
C LEU A 148 1.65 17.71 -9.35
N GLU A 149 1.23 18.29 -8.23
CA GLU A 149 0.74 19.67 -8.18
C GLU A 149 1.81 20.67 -8.62
N GLU A 150 3.07 20.45 -8.25
CA GLU A 150 4.19 21.26 -8.74
C GLU A 150 4.41 21.05 -10.24
N ARG A 151 4.41 19.79 -10.71
CA ARG A 151 4.63 19.40 -12.11
C ARG A 151 3.61 20.00 -13.08
N PHE A 152 2.34 20.09 -12.66
CA PHE A 152 1.23 20.62 -13.47
C PHE A 152 0.77 22.04 -13.09
N GLY A 153 1.43 22.67 -12.12
CA GLY A 153 1.16 24.02 -11.63
C GLY A 153 0.11 24.10 -10.52
N LYS A 154 0.41 24.86 -9.45
CA LYS A 154 -0.49 25.12 -8.31
C LYS A 154 -1.84 25.65 -8.79
N GLY A 155 -2.91 24.94 -8.45
CA GLY A 155 -4.27 25.43 -8.65
C GLY A 155 -4.66 25.61 -10.11
N SER A 156 -4.38 24.63 -10.99
CA SER A 156 -5.02 24.56 -12.29
C SER A 156 -6.55 24.34 -12.13
N THR A 157 -7.24 25.41 -11.78
CA THR A 157 -8.68 25.54 -11.62
C THR A 157 -9.41 25.65 -12.96
N LYS A 158 -8.75 25.27 -14.05
CA LYS A 158 -9.42 25.07 -15.34
C LYS A 158 -9.76 23.58 -15.44
N PRO A 159 -11.04 23.18 -15.24
CA PRO A 159 -11.49 21.88 -15.70
C PRO A 159 -11.16 21.78 -17.19
N VAL A 160 -10.43 20.74 -17.57
CA VAL A 160 -10.22 20.41 -18.97
C VAL A 160 -11.46 19.63 -19.44
N PRO A 161 -11.94 19.82 -20.69
CA PRO A 161 -12.96 18.94 -21.24
C PRO A 161 -12.44 17.48 -21.21
N GLY A 162 -12.99 16.65 -20.31
CA GLY A 162 -12.81 15.19 -20.34
C GLY A 162 -11.90 14.53 -19.29
N GLY A 163 -11.37 15.21 -18.26
CA GLY A 163 -10.61 14.48 -17.22
C GLY A 163 -10.24 15.28 -15.96
N ASP A 164 -10.29 14.60 -14.82
CA ASP A 164 -9.93 15.10 -13.49
C ASP A 164 -8.46 15.54 -13.41
N GLN A 165 -8.09 16.33 -12.39
CA GLN A 165 -6.69 16.71 -12.15
C GLN A 165 -5.83 15.46 -11.84
N PRO A 166 -4.59 15.35 -12.36
CA PRO A 166 -3.70 14.24 -12.06
C PRO A 166 -3.50 14.08 -10.56
N ARG A 167 -3.74 12.86 -10.08
CA ARG A 167 -3.57 12.47 -8.69
C ARG A 167 -2.97 11.07 -8.63
N GLN A 168 -2.49 10.69 -7.47
CA GLN A 168 -2.00 9.36 -7.16
C GLN A 168 -2.64 8.92 -5.85
N THR A 169 -3.49 7.91 -5.96
CA THR A 169 -4.26 7.34 -4.86
C THR A 169 -4.24 5.82 -4.89
N ILE A 170 -3.92 5.20 -6.02
CA ILE A 170 -3.74 3.75 -6.13
C ILE A 170 -2.24 3.47 -6.21
N LEU A 171 -1.69 2.81 -5.20
CA LEU A 171 -0.30 2.40 -5.17
C LEU A 171 -0.18 0.91 -5.52
N PHE A 172 0.64 0.61 -6.52
CA PHE A 172 1.06 -0.73 -6.88
C PHE A 172 2.48 -1.01 -6.37
N GLY A 173 2.81 -2.29 -6.18
CA GLY A 173 4.20 -2.72 -6.01
C GLY A 173 5.06 -2.37 -7.24
N GLY A 174 6.35 -2.12 -7.02
CA GLY A 174 7.31 -1.81 -8.08
C GLY A 174 8.23 -2.99 -8.39
N ASP A 175 8.37 -3.33 -9.67
CA ASP A 175 9.31 -4.31 -10.21
C ASP A 175 10.47 -3.65 -10.95
N LYS A 176 11.61 -4.37 -10.95
CA LYS A 176 12.84 -4.01 -11.67
C LYS A 176 12.84 -4.38 -13.16
N VAL A 177 11.73 -4.90 -13.67
CA VAL A 177 11.52 -5.22 -15.08
C VAL A 177 10.09 -4.92 -15.51
N CYS A 178 9.92 -4.44 -16.74
CA CYS A 178 8.60 -4.36 -17.35
C CYS A 178 8.14 -5.77 -17.74
N TRP A 179 7.26 -6.38 -16.94
CA TRP A 179 6.74 -7.71 -17.24
C TRP A 179 5.25 -7.67 -17.64
N PRO A 180 4.83 -8.42 -18.68
CA PRO A 180 5.67 -9.16 -19.62
C PRO A 180 6.52 -8.22 -20.48
N VAL A 181 7.70 -8.71 -20.91
CA VAL A 181 8.69 -7.88 -21.60
C VAL A 181 8.26 -7.61 -23.04
N ASP A 182 7.79 -6.39 -23.28
CA ASP A 182 7.73 -5.77 -24.60
C ASP A 182 8.03 -4.27 -24.47
N TRP A 183 9.29 -3.90 -24.69
CA TRP A 183 9.79 -2.54 -24.52
C TRP A 183 9.11 -1.50 -25.44
N ARG A 184 8.33 -1.95 -26.43
CA ARG A 184 7.55 -1.06 -27.30
C ARG A 184 6.29 -0.54 -26.61
N ARG A 185 5.78 -1.23 -25.59
CA ARG A 185 4.56 -0.83 -24.87
C ARG A 185 4.77 0.46 -24.08
N PRO A 186 3.82 1.42 -24.10
CA PRO A 186 3.87 2.63 -23.28
C PRO A 186 4.19 2.34 -21.82
N ALA A 187 3.56 1.31 -21.25
CA ALA A 187 3.80 0.80 -19.90
C ALA A 187 5.27 0.50 -19.53
N CYS A 188 6.14 0.34 -20.53
CA CYS A 188 7.56 0.07 -20.32
C CYS A 188 8.46 1.30 -20.51
N TRP A 189 8.09 2.23 -21.41
CA TRP A 189 9.01 3.30 -21.84
C TRP A 189 8.59 4.73 -21.48
N ILE A 190 7.29 4.99 -21.25
CA ILE A 190 6.81 6.34 -20.89
C ILE A 190 6.84 6.60 -19.37
N VAL A 191 7.14 5.56 -18.60
CA VAL A 191 7.06 5.55 -17.14
C VAL A 191 8.00 6.57 -16.48
N PRO A 192 7.61 7.16 -15.33
CA PRO A 192 8.41 8.17 -14.64
C PRO A 192 9.87 7.73 -14.42
N ASN A 193 10.81 8.65 -14.65
CA ASN A 193 12.22 8.48 -14.29
C ASN A 193 12.51 9.01 -12.88
N ASP A 194 11.66 9.90 -12.36
CA ASP A 194 11.77 10.56 -11.06
C ASP A 194 11.16 9.70 -9.95
N THR A 195 11.72 8.51 -9.75
CA THR A 195 11.31 7.58 -8.68
C THR A 195 11.52 8.12 -7.26
N GLY A 196 12.34 9.18 -7.11
CA GLY A 196 12.83 9.66 -5.81
C GLY A 196 14.06 8.91 -5.31
N ILE A 197 14.45 7.82 -5.98
CA ILE A 197 15.63 7.03 -5.64
C ILE A 197 16.84 7.58 -6.41
N PRO A 198 17.94 7.96 -5.73
CA PRO A 198 19.14 8.43 -6.41
C PRO A 198 19.68 7.42 -7.43
N GLU A 199 20.18 7.90 -8.55
CA GLU A 199 20.92 7.08 -9.52
C GLU A 199 22.12 6.40 -8.84
N GLY A 200 22.42 5.16 -9.22
CA GLY A 200 23.49 4.37 -8.59
C GLY A 200 23.10 3.63 -7.29
N THR A 201 21.92 3.91 -6.72
CA THR A 201 21.47 3.27 -5.46
C THR A 201 21.44 1.73 -5.53
N PHE A 202 21.05 1.18 -6.69
CA PHE A 202 21.06 -0.27 -6.94
C PHE A 202 22.29 -0.74 -7.72
N GLY A 203 23.25 0.12 -8.01
CA GLY A 203 24.43 -0.21 -8.82
C GLY A 203 24.47 0.47 -10.18
N ASN A 204 25.33 -0.02 -11.07
CA ASN A 204 25.62 0.64 -12.34
C ASN A 204 24.43 0.59 -13.31
N VAL A 205 24.30 1.61 -14.16
CA VAL A 205 23.35 1.58 -15.28
C VAL A 205 23.95 0.76 -16.42
N ASP A 206 23.86 -0.57 -16.32
CA ASP A 206 24.45 -1.53 -17.26
C ASP A 206 23.42 -2.45 -17.94
N GLY A 207 22.14 -2.28 -17.59
CA GLY A 207 21.03 -3.09 -18.11
C GLY A 207 20.83 -4.42 -17.39
N ASP A 208 21.61 -4.70 -16.34
CA ASP A 208 21.33 -5.83 -15.45
C ASP A 208 20.05 -5.57 -14.65
N LEU A 209 19.17 -6.58 -14.61
CA LEU A 209 17.95 -6.56 -13.82
C LEU A 209 18.21 -6.17 -12.36
N VAL A 210 19.31 -6.66 -11.78
CA VAL A 210 19.66 -6.43 -10.37
C VAL A 210 19.92 -4.95 -10.12
N HIS A 211 20.49 -4.22 -11.07
CA HIS A 211 20.84 -2.80 -10.92
C HIS A 211 19.72 -1.83 -11.32
N ASN A 212 18.65 -2.32 -11.93
CA ASN A 212 17.51 -1.49 -12.30
C ASN A 212 16.80 -0.92 -11.07
N GLN A 213 16.30 0.32 -11.22
CA GLN A 213 15.30 0.86 -10.30
C GLN A 213 13.94 0.18 -10.53
N PRO A 214 13.07 0.07 -9.50
CA PRO A 214 11.78 -0.60 -9.60
C PRO A 214 10.70 0.25 -10.29
N ARG A 215 10.88 0.52 -11.57
CA ARG A 215 10.08 1.50 -12.31
C ARG A 215 8.79 0.97 -12.88
N TRP A 216 8.55 -0.33 -12.84
CA TRP A 216 7.45 -0.97 -13.55
C TRP A 216 6.43 -1.56 -12.59
N LEU A 217 5.16 -1.55 -13.00
CA LEU A 217 4.05 -1.96 -12.16
C LEU A 217 4.09 -3.47 -11.92
N ASN A 218 3.90 -3.86 -10.66
CA ASN A 218 3.65 -5.24 -10.24
C ASN A 218 2.22 -5.38 -9.72
N SER A 219 1.44 -6.32 -10.25
CA SER A 219 0.00 -6.49 -9.90
C SER A 219 -0.26 -7.36 -8.65
N GLY A 220 0.79 -7.86 -8.00
CA GLY A 220 0.66 -8.75 -6.85
C GLY A 220 0.37 -8.04 -5.53
N THR A 221 0.57 -6.72 -5.48
CA THR A 221 0.21 -5.88 -4.32
C THR A 221 -0.37 -4.55 -4.79
N ILE A 222 -1.53 -4.18 -4.26
CA ILE A 222 -2.26 -2.95 -4.62
C ILE A 222 -2.95 -2.38 -3.38
N ILE A 223 -2.87 -1.08 -3.16
CA ILE A 223 -3.68 -0.38 -2.16
C ILE A 223 -4.24 0.93 -2.71
N GLY A 224 -5.51 1.21 -2.42
CA GLY A 224 -6.14 2.47 -2.78
C GLY A 224 -7.56 2.60 -2.27
N PRO A 225 -8.22 3.75 -2.49
CA PRO A 225 -9.61 3.97 -2.11
C PRO A 225 -10.53 3.10 -2.97
N VAL A 226 -11.60 2.56 -2.39
CA VAL A 226 -12.57 1.71 -3.09
C VAL A 226 -13.11 2.38 -4.35
N GLY A 227 -13.43 3.69 -4.28
CA GLY A 227 -13.98 4.43 -5.42
C GLY A 227 -13.03 4.47 -6.62
N ASP A 228 -11.76 4.80 -6.38
CA ASP A 228 -10.74 4.86 -7.44
C ASP A 228 -10.39 3.46 -7.96
N MET A 229 -10.30 2.48 -7.06
CA MET A 229 -10.07 1.08 -7.40
C MET A 229 -11.18 0.54 -8.31
N ARG A 230 -12.45 0.87 -8.06
CA ARG A 230 -13.58 0.48 -8.93
C ARG A 230 -13.39 1.01 -10.35
N LEU A 231 -12.98 2.27 -10.49
CA LEU A 231 -12.74 2.88 -11.81
C LEU A 231 -11.56 2.23 -12.55
N MET A 232 -10.47 1.95 -11.85
CA MET A 232 -9.28 1.33 -12.43
C MET A 232 -9.54 -0.12 -12.86
N PHE A 233 -10.21 -0.93 -12.01
CA PHE A 233 -10.57 -2.31 -12.37
C PHE A 233 -11.60 -2.36 -13.50
N ALA A 234 -12.56 -1.42 -13.55
CA ALA A 234 -13.47 -1.29 -14.69
C ALA A 234 -12.72 -1.02 -15.99
N ALA A 235 -11.75 -0.10 -15.98
CA ALA A 235 -10.91 0.18 -17.15
C ALA A 235 -10.06 -1.02 -17.56
N THR A 236 -9.53 -1.76 -16.59
CA THR A 236 -8.79 -3.00 -16.83
C THR A 236 -9.67 -4.07 -17.49
N MET A 237 -10.91 -4.24 -17.01
CA MET A 237 -11.88 -5.17 -17.62
C MET A 237 -12.24 -4.77 -19.06
N GLU A 238 -12.40 -3.48 -19.33
CA GLU A 238 -12.64 -2.99 -20.68
C GLU A 238 -11.42 -3.22 -21.59
N ARG A 239 -10.20 -3.03 -21.06
CA ARG A 239 -8.96 -3.33 -21.80
C ARG A 239 -8.87 -4.79 -22.18
N ILE A 240 -9.13 -5.69 -21.23
CA ILE A 240 -9.21 -7.13 -21.48
C ILE A 240 -10.23 -7.41 -22.59
N ARG A 241 -11.44 -6.83 -22.52
CA ARG A 241 -12.50 -7.06 -23.50
C ARG A 241 -12.09 -6.65 -24.93
N ILE A 242 -11.28 -5.60 -25.07
CA ILE A 242 -10.85 -5.08 -26.38
C ILE A 242 -9.62 -5.83 -26.90
N ASP A 243 -8.62 -6.06 -26.05
CA ASP A 243 -7.26 -6.47 -26.45
C ASP A 243 -6.98 -7.96 -26.25
N TYR A 244 -7.90 -8.74 -25.67
CA TYR A 244 -7.68 -10.17 -25.47
C TYR A 244 -7.50 -10.92 -26.79
N ASP A 245 -6.32 -11.53 -26.95
CA ASP A 245 -6.00 -12.43 -28.05
C ASP A 245 -5.59 -13.79 -27.49
N PRO A 246 -6.40 -14.85 -27.66
CA PRO A 246 -6.06 -16.18 -27.13
C PRO A 246 -4.78 -16.78 -27.74
N ASN A 247 -4.25 -16.21 -28.84
CA ASN A 247 -3.00 -16.64 -29.45
C ASN A 247 -1.78 -15.89 -28.92
N TYR A 248 -1.98 -14.87 -28.08
CA TYR A 248 -0.89 -14.14 -27.44
C TYR A 248 -0.52 -14.79 -26.12
N ASP A 249 0.77 -15.14 -25.95
CA ASP A 249 1.29 -15.90 -24.81
C ASP A 249 1.02 -15.25 -23.44
N HIS A 250 0.80 -13.94 -23.40
CA HIS A 250 0.52 -13.20 -22.17
C HIS A 250 -0.90 -12.62 -22.11
N SER A 251 -1.83 -13.17 -22.91
CA SER A 251 -3.25 -12.79 -22.92
C SER A 251 -3.97 -13.00 -21.58
N GLU A 252 -3.41 -13.81 -20.69
CA GLU A 252 -3.93 -14.05 -19.35
C GLU A 252 -3.22 -13.18 -18.27
N SER A 253 -2.33 -12.26 -18.65
CA SER A 253 -1.57 -11.44 -17.71
C SER A 253 -2.38 -10.26 -17.15
N ASP A 254 -2.85 -10.36 -15.91
CA ASP A 254 -3.47 -9.23 -15.19
C ASP A 254 -2.52 -8.02 -15.09
N GLN A 255 -1.24 -8.28 -14.82
CA GLN A 255 -0.19 -7.26 -14.76
C GLN A 255 -0.04 -6.51 -16.08
N MET A 256 -0.09 -7.19 -17.23
CA MET A 256 -0.01 -6.53 -18.54
C MET A 256 -1.12 -5.49 -18.68
N TYR A 257 -2.37 -5.91 -18.50
CA TYR A 257 -3.52 -5.05 -18.72
C TYR A 257 -3.53 -3.84 -17.77
N MET A 258 -3.25 -4.04 -16.49
CA MET A 258 -3.16 -2.94 -15.51
C MET A 258 -1.98 -2.00 -15.82
N SER A 259 -0.83 -2.55 -16.20
CA SER A 259 0.34 -1.75 -16.60
C SER A 259 0.06 -0.93 -17.85
N ASP A 260 -0.73 -1.43 -18.80
CA ASP A 260 -1.11 -0.71 -20.01
C ASP A 260 -2.08 0.44 -19.74
N ILE A 261 -3.05 0.25 -18.82
CA ILE A 261 -3.87 1.37 -18.33
C ILE A 261 -2.99 2.45 -17.70
N TRP A 262 -2.01 2.06 -16.88
CA TRP A 262 -1.06 3.00 -16.29
C TRP A 262 -0.14 3.66 -17.33
N GLY A 263 0.32 2.91 -18.33
CA GLY A 263 1.11 3.44 -19.45
C GLY A 263 0.36 4.50 -20.24
N ASP A 264 -0.93 4.27 -20.52
CA ASP A 264 -1.79 5.26 -21.19
C ASP A 264 -2.01 6.51 -20.32
N GLN A 265 -2.15 6.34 -19.00
CA GLN A 265 -2.20 7.46 -18.05
C GLN A 265 -0.93 8.31 -18.10
N GLU A 266 0.25 7.69 -18.01
CA GLU A 266 1.53 8.40 -18.03
C GLU A 266 1.82 9.01 -19.41
N TYR A 267 1.40 8.36 -20.49
CA TYR A 267 1.44 8.94 -21.84
C TYR A 267 0.59 10.21 -21.93
N ALA A 268 -0.66 10.16 -21.45
CA ALA A 268 -1.54 11.33 -21.44
C ALA A 268 -0.96 12.48 -20.59
N ARG A 269 -0.36 12.17 -19.43
CA ARG A 269 0.36 13.14 -18.58
C ARG A 269 1.54 13.78 -19.30
N ALA A 270 2.36 12.98 -19.99
CA ALA A 270 3.51 13.47 -20.75
C ALA A 270 3.09 14.36 -21.94
N VAL A 271 2.06 13.97 -22.69
CA VAL A 271 1.48 14.80 -23.77
C VAL A 271 0.98 16.14 -23.20
N ARG A 272 0.29 16.12 -22.06
CA ARG A 272 -0.20 17.34 -21.39
C ARG A 272 0.95 18.28 -21.02
N GLU A 273 2.04 17.78 -20.46
CA GLU A 273 3.22 18.59 -20.15
C GLU A 273 3.85 19.23 -21.38
N LEU A 274 3.95 18.48 -22.46
CA LEU A 274 4.47 19.01 -23.72
C LEU A 274 3.56 20.12 -24.25
N LYS A 275 2.23 19.95 -24.22
CA LYS A 275 1.26 20.98 -24.60
C LYS A 275 1.37 22.24 -23.72
N LEU A 276 1.63 22.09 -22.42
CA LEU A 276 1.83 23.23 -21.51
C LEU A 276 3.14 24.01 -21.81
N LYS A 277 4.15 23.33 -22.35
CA LYS A 277 5.48 23.92 -22.66
C LYS A 277 5.58 24.46 -24.08
N GLN A 278 4.76 23.99 -25.01
CA GLN A 278 4.79 24.38 -26.43
C GLN A 278 3.80 25.52 -26.73
N LYS A 279 4.11 26.35 -27.73
CA LYS A 279 3.10 27.24 -28.35
C LYS A 279 2.14 26.36 -29.17
N GLU A 280 0.87 26.73 -29.26
CA GLU A 280 -0.16 25.96 -29.99
C GLU A 280 0.35 25.52 -31.37
N THR A 281 0.38 24.21 -31.59
CA THR A 281 0.64 23.55 -32.89
C THR A 281 -0.55 22.67 -33.26
N ASP A 282 -0.79 22.48 -34.55
CA ASP A 282 -1.90 21.64 -35.03
C ASP A 282 -1.68 20.13 -34.78
N SER A 283 -0.44 19.69 -34.52
CA SER A 283 -0.11 18.29 -34.24
C SER A 283 -0.04 18.00 -32.74
N GLU A 284 -0.55 16.83 -32.33
CA GLU A 284 -0.37 16.34 -30.96
C GLU A 284 1.12 16.01 -30.69
N PRO A 285 1.73 16.53 -29.61
CA PRO A 285 3.13 16.28 -29.35
C PRO A 285 3.36 14.84 -28.89
N ILE A 286 4.43 14.21 -29.41
CA ILE A 286 4.81 12.84 -29.08
C ILE A 286 5.86 12.87 -27.96
N PRO A 287 5.61 12.20 -26.81
CA PRO A 287 6.61 12.06 -25.76
C PRO A 287 7.87 11.32 -26.24
N VAL A 288 9.01 11.70 -25.66
CA VAL A 288 10.32 11.09 -25.96
C VAL A 288 10.56 9.89 -25.05
N GLY A 289 11.10 8.80 -25.60
CA GLY A 289 11.48 7.59 -24.88
C GLY A 289 11.31 6.34 -25.74
N GLY A 290 11.70 5.18 -25.21
CA GLY A 290 11.47 3.87 -25.83
C GLY A 290 12.28 3.57 -27.09
N PRO A 291 12.13 2.35 -27.64
CA PRO A 291 12.79 1.96 -28.88
C PRO A 291 12.24 2.71 -30.10
N PRO A 292 12.94 2.68 -31.26
CA PRO A 292 12.48 3.34 -32.48
C PRO A 292 11.11 2.86 -32.99
N ASP A 293 10.78 1.59 -32.75
CA ASP A 293 9.54 0.93 -33.15
C ASP A 293 8.49 0.86 -32.03
N ARG A 294 8.60 1.75 -31.04
CA ARG A 294 7.66 1.81 -29.91
C ARG A 294 6.22 2.04 -30.37
N PHE A 295 5.29 1.47 -29.60
CA PHE A 295 3.87 1.72 -29.75
C PHE A 295 3.52 3.06 -29.11
N LEU A 296 2.68 3.83 -29.78
CA LEU A 296 2.10 5.07 -29.26
C LEU A 296 0.68 4.80 -28.79
N SER A 297 0.32 5.34 -27.63
CA SER A 297 -1.07 5.26 -27.14
C SER A 297 -1.98 6.06 -28.08
N VAL A 298 -3.04 5.40 -28.58
CA VAL A 298 -4.08 6.06 -29.38
C VAL A 298 -5.20 6.45 -28.44
N LEU A 299 -5.21 7.73 -28.02
CA LEU A 299 -6.16 8.25 -27.05
C LEU A 299 -7.32 8.95 -27.77
N SER A 300 -8.57 8.55 -27.49
CA SER A 300 -9.71 9.30 -28.02
C SER A 300 -9.94 10.60 -27.24
N PRO A 301 -10.45 11.69 -27.86
CA PRO A 301 -10.62 12.98 -27.18
C PRO A 301 -11.49 12.97 -25.92
N ARG A 302 -12.30 11.94 -25.70
CA ARG A 302 -13.20 11.78 -24.53
C ARG A 302 -12.82 10.59 -23.64
N GLN A 303 -11.72 9.91 -23.93
CA GLN A 303 -11.26 8.79 -23.12
C GLN A 303 -10.77 9.30 -21.77
N ARG A 304 -11.25 8.68 -20.68
CA ARG A 304 -10.63 8.85 -19.37
C ARG A 304 -9.24 8.22 -19.42
N THR A 305 -8.23 9.00 -19.09
CA THR A 305 -6.84 8.53 -18.97
C THR A 305 -6.33 8.60 -17.54
N GLU A 306 -7.01 9.33 -16.66
CA GLU A 306 -6.61 9.53 -15.28
C GLU A 306 -7.37 8.58 -14.36
N TYR A 307 -6.66 7.56 -13.86
CA TYR A 307 -7.14 6.51 -12.96
C TYR A 307 -6.40 6.53 -11.60
N HIS A 308 -5.59 7.57 -11.38
CA HIS A 308 -4.83 7.79 -10.16
C HIS A 308 -3.82 6.69 -9.81
N ILE A 309 -3.34 5.95 -10.81
CA ILE A 309 -2.37 4.86 -10.63
C ILE A 309 -0.98 5.43 -10.37
N ALA A 310 -0.25 4.82 -9.44
CA ALA A 310 1.14 5.07 -9.13
C ALA A 310 1.85 3.79 -8.69
N ILE A 311 3.19 3.85 -8.70
CA ILE A 311 4.05 2.81 -8.14
C ILE A 311 4.63 3.31 -6.82
N GLU A 312 4.65 2.42 -5.83
CA GLU A 312 5.42 2.62 -4.61
C GLU A 312 6.88 2.21 -4.86
N TYR A 313 7.72 3.18 -5.24
CA TYR A 313 9.08 2.92 -5.72
C TYR A 313 10.08 2.49 -4.63
N GLU A 314 9.94 3.00 -3.40
CA GLU A 314 10.99 2.88 -2.39
C GLU A 314 10.94 1.57 -1.59
N SER A 315 9.92 0.73 -1.83
CA SER A 315 9.64 -0.46 -1.02
C SER A 315 9.30 -0.12 0.44
N ALA A 316 8.70 1.05 0.69
CA ALA A 316 8.17 1.42 2.00
C ALA A 316 6.88 0.66 2.33
N LEU A 317 6.06 0.29 1.33
CA LEU A 317 4.90 -0.57 1.49
C LEU A 317 5.20 -1.96 0.97
N PHE A 318 5.65 -2.06 -0.27
CA PHE A 318 5.67 -3.30 -1.03
C PHE A 318 7.09 -3.65 -1.49
N GLN A 319 7.60 -4.79 -1.05
CA GLN A 319 8.90 -5.31 -1.48
C GLN A 319 8.71 -6.54 -2.36
N THR A 320 8.98 -6.41 -3.66
CA THR A 320 9.12 -7.57 -4.56
C THR A 320 10.50 -8.21 -4.40
N ARG A 321 10.68 -9.46 -4.84
CA ARG A 321 11.95 -10.19 -4.67
C ARG A 321 12.85 -10.18 -5.91
N SER A 322 12.28 -10.15 -7.11
CA SER A 322 13.01 -10.38 -8.35
C SER A 322 14.03 -9.25 -8.57
N GLY A 323 15.31 -9.60 -8.67
CA GLY A 323 16.40 -8.62 -8.77
C GLY A 323 16.76 -7.92 -7.45
N TYR A 324 16.26 -8.41 -6.31
CA TYR A 324 16.50 -7.82 -4.99
C TYR A 324 17.34 -8.69 -4.04
N ASP A 325 17.78 -9.89 -4.44
CA ASP A 325 18.45 -10.82 -3.52
C ASP A 325 19.67 -10.19 -2.79
N ASP A 326 20.46 -9.33 -3.46
CA ASP A 326 21.61 -8.63 -2.85
C ASP A 326 21.23 -7.41 -1.99
N PHE A 327 20.01 -6.91 -2.14
CA PHE A 327 19.50 -5.71 -1.46
C PHE A 327 18.57 -6.02 -0.30
N LEU A 328 18.27 -7.30 -0.05
CA LEU A 328 17.42 -7.73 1.06
C LEU A 328 18.25 -8.36 2.17
N ASP A 329 17.94 -7.97 3.40
CA ASP A 329 18.51 -8.59 4.59
C ASP A 329 17.53 -8.50 5.76
N PHE A 330 17.81 -9.26 6.82
CA PHE A 330 17.04 -9.29 8.06
C PHE A 330 17.95 -8.91 9.26
N PRO A 331 18.49 -7.69 9.29
CA PRO A 331 19.39 -7.25 10.34
C PRO A 331 18.70 -7.15 11.69
N VAL A 332 19.53 -7.18 12.73
CA VAL A 332 19.13 -6.82 14.10
C VAL A 332 19.41 -5.33 14.31
N PHE A 333 18.51 -4.65 15.03
CA PHE A 333 18.55 -3.21 15.27
C PHE A 333 18.88 -2.91 16.75
N ASP A 334 20.05 -3.35 17.19
CA ASP A 334 20.53 -3.26 18.59
C ASP A 334 21.31 -1.98 18.90
N GLY A 335 21.58 -1.13 17.91
CA GLY A 335 22.25 0.14 18.07
C GLY A 335 21.36 1.26 18.66
N PRO A 336 21.96 2.42 18.98
CA PRO A 336 21.25 3.54 19.60
C PRO A 336 20.01 3.99 18.84
N GLY A 337 18.85 3.89 19.48
CA GLY A 337 17.57 4.29 18.88
C GLY A 337 17.04 3.30 17.83
N TYR A 338 17.32 2.00 18.00
CA TYR A 338 16.91 0.91 17.10
C TYR A 338 17.53 1.05 15.72
N THR A 339 18.85 1.15 15.70
CA THR A 339 19.65 1.29 14.48
C THR A 339 20.48 0.06 14.20
N THR A 340 20.80 -0.16 12.94
CA THR A 340 21.77 -1.16 12.49
C THR A 340 22.78 -0.51 11.54
N LEU A 341 24.05 -0.86 11.66
CA LEU A 341 25.10 -0.39 10.76
C LEU A 341 25.22 -1.36 9.58
N VAL A 342 25.08 -0.86 8.37
CA VAL A 342 25.26 -1.62 7.14
C VAL A 342 26.66 -1.34 6.60
N GLU A 343 27.53 -2.35 6.69
CA GLU A 343 28.92 -2.31 6.21
C GLU A 343 29.09 -3.00 4.85
N ARG A 344 28.03 -3.61 4.33
CA ARG A 344 28.02 -4.28 3.03
C ARG A 344 27.71 -3.27 1.92
N ASP A 345 28.62 -3.14 0.96
CA ASP A 345 28.33 -2.45 -0.30
C ASP A 345 27.46 -3.34 -1.19
N THR A 346 26.20 -2.97 -1.33
CA THR A 346 25.25 -3.65 -2.22
C THR A 346 25.21 -3.02 -3.61
N SER A 347 25.76 -1.81 -3.78
CA SER A 347 25.72 -1.06 -5.04
C SER A 347 26.94 -1.34 -5.93
N GLY A 348 28.06 -1.74 -5.35
CA GLY A 348 29.33 -1.92 -6.06
C GLY A 348 29.94 -0.62 -6.58
N GLN A 349 29.45 0.55 -6.12
CA GLN A 349 29.95 1.86 -6.51
C GLN A 349 31.25 2.20 -5.75
N PRO A 350 32.23 2.88 -6.39
CA PRO A 350 33.44 3.29 -5.71
C PRO A 350 33.14 4.27 -4.58
N GLY A 351 33.83 4.12 -3.45
CA GLY A 351 33.69 5.02 -2.32
C GLY A 351 32.50 4.70 -1.40
N PHE A 352 32.11 3.43 -1.29
CA PHE A 352 31.14 2.98 -0.30
C PHE A 352 31.47 3.50 1.11
N VAL A 353 30.46 4.12 1.74
CA VAL A 353 30.51 4.56 3.14
C VAL A 353 29.43 3.78 3.90
N PRO A 354 29.80 3.05 4.96
CA PRO A 354 28.82 2.40 5.82
C PRO A 354 27.75 3.39 6.28
N TYR A 355 26.50 2.94 6.28
CA TYR A 355 25.37 3.78 6.65
C TYR A 355 24.49 3.07 7.67
N THR A 356 23.61 3.84 8.30
CA THR A 356 22.70 3.32 9.32
C THR A 356 21.30 3.23 8.77
N ILE A 357 20.63 2.10 9.02
CA ILE A 357 19.18 1.96 8.89
C ILE A 357 18.59 2.02 10.30
N LYS A 358 17.46 2.72 10.44
CA LYS A 358 16.78 2.91 11.71
C LYS A 358 15.35 2.41 11.62
N ILE A 359 14.87 1.69 12.64
CA ILE A 359 13.45 1.40 12.76
C ILE A 359 12.69 2.72 13.02
N PRO A 360 11.72 3.10 12.18
CA PRO A 360 10.90 4.29 12.40
C PRO A 360 10.19 4.25 13.77
N ALA A 361 10.03 5.42 14.40
CA ALA A 361 9.53 5.51 15.77
C ALA A 361 8.08 5.01 15.93
N ASP A 362 7.26 5.19 14.89
CA ASP A 362 5.91 4.65 14.79
C ASP A 362 5.89 3.12 14.67
N VAL A 363 6.80 2.53 13.90
CA VAL A 363 7.00 1.07 13.84
C VAL A 363 7.37 0.54 15.22
N VAL A 364 8.34 1.16 15.91
CA VAL A 364 8.70 0.79 17.29
C VAL A 364 7.50 0.87 18.22
N ALA A 365 6.69 1.94 18.12
CA ALA A 365 5.49 2.11 18.93
C ALA A 365 4.43 1.03 18.64
N SER A 366 4.19 0.70 17.37
CA SER A 366 3.24 -0.33 16.96
C SER A 366 3.68 -1.73 17.43
N LEU A 367 4.95 -2.10 17.22
CA LEU A 367 5.53 -3.35 17.74
C LEU A 367 5.48 -3.41 19.27
N THR A 368 5.73 -2.29 19.96
CA THR A 368 5.63 -2.23 21.42
C THR A 368 4.20 -2.53 21.89
N ARG A 369 3.17 -2.00 21.21
CA ARG A 369 1.77 -2.30 21.52
C ARG A 369 1.47 -3.79 21.32
N LEU A 370 1.95 -4.38 20.21
CA LEU A 370 1.75 -5.81 19.93
C LEU A 370 2.37 -6.70 21.02
N PHE A 371 3.64 -6.49 21.40
CA PHE A 371 4.25 -7.31 22.44
C PHE A 371 3.59 -7.11 23.81
N LYS A 372 3.22 -5.88 24.16
CA LYS A 372 2.45 -5.63 25.41
C LYS A 372 1.13 -6.39 25.42
N SER A 373 0.49 -6.54 24.27
CA SER A 373 -0.82 -7.19 24.16
C SER A 373 -0.79 -8.69 24.48
N ILE A 374 0.36 -9.34 24.30
CA ILE A 374 0.57 -10.77 24.58
C ILE A 374 1.29 -11.06 25.89
N ALA A 375 1.81 -10.05 26.59
CA ALA A 375 2.62 -10.22 27.80
C ALA A 375 1.90 -10.96 28.96
N GLY A 376 0.56 -11.00 28.97
CA GLY A 376 -0.22 -11.74 29.96
C GLY A 376 -0.54 -13.19 29.57
N ILE A 377 -0.26 -13.61 28.34
CA ILE A 377 -0.55 -14.96 27.82
C ILE A 377 0.67 -15.66 27.23
N HIS A 378 1.78 -14.93 27.06
CA HIS A 378 3.04 -15.42 26.52
C HIS A 378 4.18 -14.99 27.43
N ASN A 379 5.08 -15.91 27.76
CA ASN A 379 6.24 -15.61 28.58
C ASN A 379 7.32 -14.90 27.74
N LEU A 380 7.23 -13.58 27.66
CA LEU A 380 8.19 -12.79 26.88
C LEU A 380 9.60 -12.90 27.50
N PRO A 381 10.65 -13.15 26.70
CA PRO A 381 12.01 -13.32 27.21
C PRO A 381 12.61 -12.02 27.79
N SER A 382 12.03 -10.87 27.44
CA SER A 382 12.43 -9.56 27.98
C SER A 382 11.32 -8.52 27.83
N THR A 383 11.58 -7.30 28.28
CA THR A 383 10.70 -6.15 28.04
C THR A 383 10.50 -5.91 26.53
N PRO A 384 9.34 -5.42 26.07
CA PRO A 384 9.09 -5.11 24.65
C PRO A 384 10.20 -4.32 23.96
N ALA A 385 10.77 -3.31 24.62
CA ALA A 385 11.87 -2.50 24.07
C ALA A 385 13.12 -3.35 23.75
N LYS A 386 13.57 -4.17 24.71
CA LYS A 386 14.71 -5.08 24.53
C LYS A 386 14.42 -6.14 23.46
N LEU A 387 13.18 -6.63 23.39
CA LEU A 387 12.78 -7.60 22.38
C LEU A 387 12.83 -7.00 20.97
N ILE A 388 12.29 -5.79 20.77
CA ILE A 388 12.33 -5.08 19.48
C ILE A 388 13.79 -4.91 19.00
N ALA A 389 14.70 -4.55 19.90
CA ALA A 389 16.12 -4.41 19.58
C ALA A 389 16.81 -5.72 19.16
N GLN A 390 16.20 -6.87 19.41
CA GLN A 390 16.72 -8.20 19.08
C GLN A 390 16.03 -8.83 17.87
N LEU A 391 15.00 -8.19 17.31
CA LEU A 391 14.28 -8.73 16.17
C LEU A 391 15.13 -8.65 14.91
N LYS A 392 15.07 -9.72 14.12
CA LYS A 392 15.50 -9.72 12.73
C LYS A 392 14.36 -9.21 11.86
N ILE A 393 14.47 -7.96 11.42
CA ILE A 393 13.42 -7.28 10.65
C ILE A 393 13.92 -7.10 9.21
N GLY A 394 13.07 -7.47 8.25
CA GLY A 394 13.37 -7.38 6.84
C GLY A 394 13.51 -5.93 6.40
N ALA A 395 14.62 -5.63 5.73
CA ALA A 395 14.90 -4.30 5.22
C ALA A 395 15.44 -4.37 3.78
N ASN A 396 15.06 -3.37 2.99
CA ASN A 396 15.72 -3.05 1.73
C ASN A 396 16.94 -2.19 2.04
N LEU A 397 18.13 -2.71 1.78
CA LEU A 397 19.38 -2.03 2.07
C LEU A 397 19.62 -0.83 1.17
N ALA A 398 19.19 -0.89 -0.10
CA ALA A 398 19.36 0.18 -1.06
C ALA A 398 18.50 1.40 -0.74
N THR A 399 17.19 1.20 -0.53
CA THR A 399 16.26 2.29 -0.20
C THR A 399 16.20 2.60 1.29
N LYS A 400 16.80 1.74 2.12
CA LYS A 400 16.83 1.82 3.59
C LYS A 400 15.44 1.70 4.23
N GLN A 401 14.49 1.11 3.52
CA GLN A 401 13.12 0.93 3.98
C GLN A 401 12.93 -0.41 4.68
N ILE A 402 12.11 -0.40 5.73
CA ILE A 402 11.54 -1.62 6.32
C ILE A 402 10.16 -1.76 5.71
N TYR A 403 9.96 -2.71 4.79
CA TYR A 403 8.72 -2.87 4.02
C TYR A 403 7.55 -3.41 4.85
N ALA A 404 6.32 -3.11 4.44
CA ALA A 404 5.11 -3.58 5.13
C ALA A 404 4.62 -4.95 4.64
N VAL A 405 4.80 -5.25 3.35
CA VAL A 405 4.43 -6.53 2.71
C VAL A 405 5.61 -7.00 1.88
N PHE A 406 5.89 -8.29 1.99
CA PHE A 406 6.83 -8.97 1.11
C PHE A 406 6.05 -9.74 0.03
N HIS A 407 6.46 -9.59 -1.23
CA HIS A 407 5.92 -10.32 -2.37
C HIS A 407 7.04 -11.08 -3.08
N CYS A 408 6.98 -12.41 -3.03
CA CYS A 408 8.00 -13.30 -3.58
C CYS A 408 7.76 -13.54 -5.08
N THR A 409 8.02 -12.53 -5.89
CA THR A 409 8.17 -12.68 -7.34
C THR A 409 9.33 -13.64 -7.65
N GLY A 410 9.09 -14.69 -8.43
CA GLY A 410 10.11 -15.69 -8.81
C GLY A 410 10.00 -17.02 -8.04
N GLY A 411 11.15 -17.63 -7.72
CA GLY A 411 11.20 -18.99 -7.16
C GLY A 411 10.59 -19.11 -5.76
N LYS A 412 9.46 -19.83 -5.65
CA LYS A 412 8.62 -19.93 -4.44
C LYS A 412 9.23 -20.76 -3.28
N LEU A 413 10.23 -21.59 -3.54
CA LEU A 413 10.93 -22.39 -2.51
C LEU A 413 11.56 -21.53 -1.40
N TYR A 414 11.83 -20.27 -1.67
CA TYR A 414 12.37 -19.33 -0.69
C TYR A 414 11.39 -19.05 0.46
N LEU A 415 10.08 -19.04 0.21
CA LEU A 415 9.06 -18.75 1.22
C LEU A 415 9.09 -19.76 2.38
N ASP A 416 9.38 -21.03 2.09
CA ASP A 416 9.48 -22.07 3.12
C ASP A 416 10.67 -21.87 4.05
N LYS A 417 11.76 -21.30 3.53
CA LYS A 417 12.94 -20.95 4.33
C LYS A 417 12.76 -19.63 5.08
N LEU A 418 12.03 -18.69 4.49
CA LEU A 418 11.84 -17.35 5.03
C LEU A 418 10.81 -17.33 6.17
N TRP A 419 9.73 -18.10 6.08
CA TRP A 419 8.66 -18.05 7.09
C TRP A 419 9.16 -18.27 8.54
N PRO A 420 9.99 -19.29 8.84
CA PRO A 420 10.49 -19.50 10.19
C PRO A 420 11.43 -18.41 10.71
N THR A 421 11.94 -17.54 9.84
CA THR A 421 12.83 -16.43 10.23
C THR A 421 12.07 -15.14 10.51
N MET A 422 10.75 -15.11 10.28
CA MET A 422 9.93 -13.94 10.56
C MET A 422 9.92 -13.61 12.05
N TRP A 423 10.07 -12.33 12.38
CA TRP A 423 10.22 -11.87 13.77
C TRP A 423 9.06 -12.24 14.68
N TYR A 424 7.85 -12.39 14.12
CA TYR A 424 6.65 -12.78 14.84
C TYR A 424 6.46 -14.30 14.96
N TYR A 425 7.25 -15.11 14.25
CA TYR A 425 7.06 -16.56 14.16
C TYR A 425 7.01 -17.26 15.54
N PRO A 426 7.91 -16.96 16.52
CA PRO A 426 7.83 -17.55 17.86
C PRO A 426 6.58 -17.14 18.66
N TYR A 427 5.94 -16.04 18.27
CA TYR A 427 4.82 -15.41 18.98
C TYR A 427 3.50 -15.56 18.23
N ALA A 428 3.50 -16.19 17.05
CA ALA A 428 2.41 -16.12 16.07
C ALA A 428 1.08 -16.58 16.66
N GLU A 429 1.07 -17.69 17.41
CA GLU A 429 -0.15 -18.20 18.04
C GLU A 429 -0.71 -17.20 19.08
N SER A 430 0.16 -16.61 19.91
CA SER A 430 -0.25 -15.66 20.95
C SER A 430 -0.75 -14.35 20.35
N LEU A 431 -0.07 -13.85 19.32
CA LEU A 431 -0.49 -12.67 18.58
C LEU A 431 -1.83 -12.91 17.88
N LEU A 432 -2.00 -14.08 17.25
CA LEU A 432 -3.25 -14.45 16.58
C LEU A 432 -4.44 -14.54 17.56
N ARG A 433 -4.24 -15.14 18.75
CA ARG A 433 -5.26 -15.16 19.82
C ARG A 433 -5.70 -13.75 20.22
N VAL A 434 -4.75 -12.83 20.37
CA VAL A 434 -5.05 -11.43 20.70
C VAL A 434 -5.76 -10.73 19.54
N ALA A 435 -5.32 -10.93 18.30
CA ALA A 435 -5.95 -10.34 17.13
C ALA A 435 -7.41 -10.78 17.00
N ILE A 436 -7.70 -12.07 17.20
CA ILE A 436 -9.08 -12.59 17.20
C ILE A 436 -9.93 -11.91 18.27
N ARG A 437 -9.46 -11.89 19.51
CA ARG A 437 -10.17 -11.22 20.62
C ARG A 437 -10.45 -9.75 20.29
N ASP A 438 -9.46 -9.05 19.77
CA ASP A 438 -9.56 -7.62 19.48
C ASP A 438 -10.50 -7.36 18.30
N GLY A 439 -10.49 -8.21 17.27
CA GLY A 439 -11.44 -8.17 16.14
C GLY A 439 -12.89 -8.48 16.55
N VAL A 440 -13.11 -9.51 17.38
CA VAL A 440 -14.43 -9.86 17.94
C VAL A 440 -14.99 -8.70 18.78
N ARG A 441 -14.12 -7.99 19.51
CA ARG A 441 -14.50 -6.83 20.32
C ARG A 441 -14.64 -5.53 19.51
N GLY A 442 -14.44 -5.58 18.19
CA GLY A 442 -14.57 -4.42 17.32
C GLY A 442 -13.54 -3.32 17.63
N LYS A 443 -12.34 -3.69 18.07
CA LYS A 443 -11.26 -2.69 18.22
C LYS A 443 -10.91 -2.09 16.86
N PRO A 444 -10.65 -0.77 16.79
CA PRO A 444 -10.21 -0.15 15.55
C PRO A 444 -8.84 -0.68 15.13
N VAL A 445 -8.59 -0.68 13.82
CA VAL A 445 -7.32 -1.10 13.19
C VAL A 445 -6.20 -0.15 13.59
N SER A 446 -6.50 1.14 13.72
CA SER A 446 -5.53 2.16 14.09
C SER A 446 -6.13 3.28 14.92
N GLU A 447 -5.24 4.08 15.51
CA GLU A 447 -5.61 5.41 16.01
C GLU A 447 -6.00 6.34 14.83
N ARG A 448 -6.14 7.65 15.08
CA ARG A 448 -6.48 8.57 13.99
C ARG A 448 -5.34 8.71 12.99
N ILE A 449 -5.60 8.31 11.74
CA ILE A 449 -4.71 8.50 10.58
C ILE A 449 -5.52 9.21 9.51
N ASP A 450 -4.96 10.24 8.86
CA ASP A 450 -5.67 11.10 7.91
C ASP A 450 -6.96 11.73 8.50
N GLY A 451 -6.94 12.04 9.81
CA GLY A 451 -8.10 12.58 10.52
C GLY A 451 -9.24 11.58 10.77
N ARG A 452 -9.08 10.32 10.36
CA ARG A 452 -10.09 9.24 10.44
C ARG A 452 -9.68 8.17 11.44
N VAL A 453 -10.65 7.56 12.12
CA VAL A 453 -10.44 6.28 12.81
C VAL A 453 -10.66 5.16 11.80
N TRP A 454 -9.71 4.22 11.70
CA TRP A 454 -9.82 3.11 10.78
C TRP A 454 -10.35 1.86 11.47
N THR A 455 -11.40 1.26 10.90
CA THR A 455 -12.00 0.02 11.39
C THR A 455 -11.82 -1.11 10.38
N ALA A 456 -11.98 -2.35 10.79
CA ALA A 456 -11.97 -3.48 9.88
C ALA A 456 -13.29 -3.54 9.10
N ALA A 457 -13.23 -3.69 7.78
CA ALA A 457 -14.42 -3.90 6.96
C ALA A 457 -15.07 -5.26 7.19
N HIS A 458 -14.25 -6.26 7.48
CA HIS A 458 -14.65 -7.62 7.76
C HIS A 458 -14.07 -8.06 9.11
N THR A 459 -14.92 -8.72 9.89
CA THR A 459 -14.56 -9.32 11.17
C THR A 459 -15.03 -10.78 11.20
N TYR A 460 -14.82 -11.44 12.34
CA TYR A 460 -15.19 -12.83 12.55
C TYR A 460 -16.71 -13.04 12.53
N PRO A 461 -17.19 -14.27 12.24
CA PRO A 461 -18.59 -14.62 12.38
C PRO A 461 -19.14 -14.27 13.76
N ALA A 462 -20.42 -13.93 13.84
CA ALA A 462 -21.09 -13.59 15.11
C ALA A 462 -21.05 -14.74 16.14
N SER A 463 -20.85 -15.97 15.69
CA SER A 463 -20.67 -17.15 16.55
C SER A 463 -19.28 -17.24 17.19
N THR A 464 -18.29 -16.50 16.69
CA THR A 464 -16.92 -16.53 17.19
C THR A 464 -16.84 -15.86 18.56
N LYS A 465 -16.26 -16.57 19.52
CA LYS A 465 -16.00 -16.07 20.88
C LYS A 465 -14.52 -15.84 21.10
N ASP A 466 -14.20 -14.97 22.04
CA ASP A 466 -12.81 -14.58 22.33
C ASP A 466 -11.99 -15.67 23.05
N ASP A 467 -12.63 -16.72 23.54
CA ASP A 467 -12.01 -17.87 24.21
C ASP A 467 -11.71 -19.06 23.27
N MET A 468 -12.11 -18.99 21.99
CA MET A 468 -11.91 -20.07 21.01
C MET A 468 -10.45 -20.27 20.57
N GLY A 469 -9.54 -19.40 21.01
CA GLY A 469 -8.12 -19.48 20.71
C GLY A 469 -7.80 -19.22 19.23
N PHE A 470 -6.64 -19.69 18.76
CA PHE A 470 -6.19 -19.41 17.40
C PHE A 470 -7.03 -20.11 16.31
N LYS A 471 -7.75 -21.19 16.65
CA LYS A 471 -8.59 -21.95 15.71
C LYS A 471 -9.84 -21.20 15.25
N ALA A 472 -10.16 -20.08 15.90
CA ALA A 472 -11.17 -19.14 15.40
C ALA A 472 -10.67 -18.26 14.25
N ALA A 473 -9.39 -18.33 13.89
CA ALA A 473 -8.89 -17.70 12.67
C ALA A 473 -9.52 -18.34 11.42
N GLY A 474 -9.67 -17.52 10.39
CA GLY A 474 -10.29 -17.91 9.14
C GLY A 474 -10.40 -16.73 8.20
N ALA A 475 -11.19 -16.89 7.15
CA ALA A 475 -11.45 -15.86 6.15
C ALA A 475 -12.86 -16.01 5.57
N TRP A 476 -13.39 -14.96 4.96
CA TRP A 476 -14.65 -15.04 4.22
C TRP A 476 -14.39 -15.47 2.78
N ALA A 477 -15.20 -16.37 2.24
CA ALA A 477 -15.17 -16.74 0.83
C ALA A 477 -16.08 -15.82 0.00
N ASP A 478 -15.46 -15.09 -0.94
CA ASP A 478 -16.15 -14.29 -1.95
C ASP A 478 -17.25 -13.35 -1.38
N LEU A 479 -18.18 -12.94 -2.25
CA LEU A 479 -19.37 -12.17 -1.86
C LEU A 479 -20.46 -13.03 -1.19
N ALA A 480 -20.41 -14.35 -1.39
CA ALA A 480 -21.42 -15.27 -0.85
C ALA A 480 -21.37 -15.33 0.68
N GLY A 481 -20.21 -15.02 1.27
CA GLY A 481 -20.05 -14.87 2.70
C GLY A 481 -19.98 -16.20 3.44
N ASP A 482 -19.48 -17.26 2.82
CA ASP A 482 -19.20 -18.50 3.54
C ASP A 482 -17.93 -18.32 4.38
N TRP A 483 -17.99 -18.77 5.64
CA TRP A 483 -16.85 -18.73 6.53
C TRP A 483 -15.91 -19.91 6.25
N LEU A 484 -14.68 -19.62 5.84
CA LEU A 484 -13.60 -20.59 5.71
C LEU A 484 -12.86 -20.66 7.05
N ASP A 485 -13.13 -21.71 7.81
CA ASP A 485 -12.49 -21.91 9.11
C ASP A 485 -11.01 -22.33 8.99
N TRP A 486 -10.32 -22.31 10.13
CA TRP A 486 -8.93 -22.73 10.25
C TRP A 486 -8.66 -24.12 9.68
N GLY A 487 -9.57 -25.08 9.88
CA GLY A 487 -9.41 -26.45 9.41
C GLY A 487 -9.35 -26.52 7.88
N VAL A 488 -10.18 -25.72 7.20
CA VAL A 488 -10.20 -25.61 5.74
C VAL A 488 -8.96 -24.89 5.21
N LEU A 489 -8.59 -23.74 5.78
CA LEU A 489 -7.51 -22.90 5.24
C LEU A 489 -6.10 -23.37 5.60
N CYS A 490 -5.94 -23.85 6.84
CA CYS A 490 -4.65 -24.01 7.48
C CYS A 490 -4.44 -25.40 8.12
N GLY A 491 -5.49 -26.19 8.31
CA GLY A 491 -5.45 -27.47 9.02
C GLY A 491 -4.30 -28.41 8.57
N PRO A 492 -4.13 -28.68 7.27
CA PRO A 492 -3.05 -29.55 6.78
C PRO A 492 -1.64 -29.03 7.03
N ASP A 493 -1.46 -27.71 7.18
CA ASP A 493 -0.16 -27.05 7.30
C ASP A 493 0.07 -26.45 8.71
N GLU A 494 -0.84 -26.66 9.67
CA GLU A 494 -0.81 -26.05 11.02
C GLU A 494 0.55 -26.19 11.70
N ALA A 495 1.15 -27.38 11.62
CA ALA A 495 2.48 -27.63 12.17
C ALA A 495 3.52 -26.70 11.54
N ALA A 496 3.57 -26.59 10.21
CA ALA A 496 4.52 -25.74 9.49
C ALA A 496 4.31 -24.23 9.76
N ILE A 497 3.13 -23.84 10.25
CA ILE A 497 2.81 -22.45 10.62
C ILE A 497 3.33 -22.11 12.02
N PHE A 498 3.37 -23.07 12.95
CA PHE A 498 3.67 -22.84 14.38
C PHE A 498 4.82 -23.70 14.96
N GLU A 499 5.57 -24.44 14.15
CA GLU A 499 6.59 -25.40 14.61
C GLU A 499 7.66 -24.77 15.51
N GLY A 500 8.02 -23.49 15.27
CA GLY A 500 9.04 -22.77 16.05
C GLY A 500 8.53 -22.02 17.27
N ARG A 501 7.39 -22.43 17.83
CA ARG A 501 6.92 -21.96 19.14
C ARG A 501 7.99 -22.17 20.22
N VAL A 502 8.17 -21.17 21.09
CA VAL A 502 9.04 -21.24 22.28
C VAL A 502 8.18 -21.29 23.53
#